data_AF-A0A0D8IC19-F1
#
_entry.id   AF-A0A0D8IC19-F1
#
_cell.length_a   1.000
_cell.length_b   1.000
_cell.length_c   1.000
_cell.angle_alpha   90.00
_cell.angle_beta   90.00
_cell.angle_gamma   90.00
#
_symmetry.space_group_name_H-M   'P 1'
#
loop_
_entity.id
_entity.type
_entity.pdbx_description
1 polymer ?
#
loop_
_entity_poly.entity_id
_entity_poly.type
_entity_poly.pdbx_seq_one_letter_code
_entity_poly.pdbx_strand_id
1 'polypeptide(L)'
;MCEGKYTQAELTDAFRAAIEDRAKWFYLLLKYAKEENADVDKIAEKAIREFGHMKGVAIGKADTAEDFAKALLTGHAREAFAMNPVKLEEEESVLQFSYCALVEAWKKLGCSDEEVAHLCKLARYGDYGMVEAFENLELDFNQLLSEGDACCELVIRKKK
;
A
#
# COMPACT_ATOMS: atom_id res chain seq x y z
N MET A 1 15.13 27.21 -1.76
CA MET A 1 15.91 26.20 -1.03
C MET A 1 15.21 25.98 0.30
N CYS A 2 14.74 24.78 0.61
CA CYS A 2 14.22 24.50 1.96
C CYS A 2 15.41 24.16 2.85
N GLU A 3 15.84 25.10 3.69
CA GLU A 3 17.04 24.99 4.53
C GLU A 3 16.74 24.48 5.95
N GLY A 4 15.58 23.84 6.16
CA GLY A 4 15.20 23.23 7.44
C GLY A 4 15.53 21.74 7.51
N LYS A 5 16.17 21.29 8.60
CA LYS A 5 16.14 19.87 8.98
C LYS A 5 14.76 19.57 9.56
N TYR A 6 13.96 18.78 8.86
CA TYR A 6 12.66 18.32 9.36
C TYR A 6 12.83 17.25 10.44
N THR A 7 11.97 17.28 11.44
CA THR A 7 11.82 16.19 12.41
C THR A 7 11.15 14.97 11.76
N GLN A 8 11.30 13.79 12.38
CA GLN A 8 10.63 12.58 11.89
C GLN A 8 9.10 12.72 11.90
N ALA A 9 8.54 13.42 12.90
CA ALA A 9 7.10 13.69 12.98
C ALA A 9 6.63 14.54 11.79
N GLU A 10 7.32 15.66 11.50
CA GLU A 10 6.98 16.53 10.37
C GLU A 10 7.09 15.79 9.03
N LEU A 11 8.11 14.94 8.85
CA LEU A 11 8.22 14.10 7.65
C LEU A 11 7.08 13.09 7.55
N THR A 12 6.70 12.47 8.66
CA THR A 12 5.60 11.50 8.70
C THR A 12 4.28 12.18 8.31
N ASP A 13 4.00 13.36 8.85
CA ASP A 13 2.79 14.12 8.54
C ASP A 13 2.78 14.60 7.09
N ALA A 14 3.92 15.06 6.56
CA ALA A 14 4.05 15.43 5.16
C ALA A 14 3.81 14.24 4.21
N PHE A 15 4.36 13.06 4.53
CA PHE A 15 4.12 11.83 3.76
C PHE A 15 2.66 11.39 3.84
N ARG A 16 2.04 11.46 5.02
CA ARG A 16 0.60 11.18 5.18
C ARG A 16 -0.23 12.12 4.34
N ALA A 17 0.02 13.44 4.37
CA ALA A 17 -0.68 14.42 3.55
C ALA A 17 -0.55 14.11 2.04
N ALA A 18 0.65 13.76 1.57
CA ALA A 18 0.86 13.36 0.18
C ALA A 18 0.08 12.08 -0.19
N ILE A 19 0.02 11.10 0.72
CA ILE A 19 -0.77 9.87 0.53
C ILE A 19 -2.28 10.19 0.53
N GLU A 20 -2.75 11.10 1.40
CA GLU A 20 -4.14 11.55 1.43
C GLU A 20 -4.54 12.25 0.12
N ASP A 21 -3.68 13.12 -0.42
CA ASP A 21 -3.93 13.75 -1.71
C ASP A 21 -3.99 12.72 -2.84
N ARG A 22 -3.13 11.69 -2.79
CA ARG A 22 -3.22 10.53 -3.69
C ARG A 22 -4.54 9.79 -3.58
N ALA A 23 -5.00 9.56 -2.37
CA ALA A 23 -6.29 8.92 -2.13
C ALA A 23 -7.44 9.72 -2.76
N LYS A 24 -7.42 11.05 -2.62
CA LYS A 24 -8.45 11.96 -3.14
C LYS A 24 -8.53 11.92 -4.66
N TRP A 25 -7.41 12.12 -5.35
CA TRP A 25 -7.47 12.10 -6.82
C TRP A 25 -7.74 10.71 -7.37
N PHE A 26 -7.29 9.64 -6.70
CA PHE A 26 -7.64 8.27 -7.08
C PHE A 26 -9.16 8.04 -7.02
N TYR A 27 -9.81 8.43 -5.91
CA TYR A 27 -11.27 8.37 -5.79
C TYR A 27 -11.97 9.19 -6.90
N LEU A 28 -11.55 10.44 -7.11
CA LEU A 28 -12.17 11.32 -8.10
C LEU A 28 -12.00 10.79 -9.53
N LEU A 29 -10.83 10.25 -9.88
CA LEU A 29 -10.61 9.66 -11.20
C LEU A 29 -11.54 8.48 -11.44
N LEU A 30 -11.68 7.55 -10.48
CA LEU A 30 -12.58 6.42 -10.65
C LEU A 30 -14.04 6.85 -10.69
N LYS A 31 -14.44 7.80 -9.84
CA LYS A 31 -15.80 8.36 -9.84
C LYS A 31 -16.17 8.89 -11.22
N TYR A 32 -15.36 9.80 -11.78
CA TYR A 32 -15.68 10.42 -13.08
C TYR A 32 -15.44 9.48 -14.26
N ALA A 33 -14.46 8.57 -14.19
CA ALA A 33 -14.29 7.54 -15.23
C ALA A 33 -15.50 6.61 -15.32
N LYS A 34 -16.18 6.32 -14.20
CA LYS A 34 -17.42 5.54 -14.19
C LYS A 34 -18.59 6.28 -14.86
N GLU A 35 -18.67 7.60 -14.71
CA GLU A 35 -19.65 8.44 -15.42
C GLU A 35 -19.44 8.39 -16.95
N GLU A 36 -18.20 8.19 -17.39
CA GLU A 36 -17.82 7.96 -18.80
C GLU A 36 -17.97 6.50 -19.26
N ASN A 37 -18.66 5.64 -18.47
CA ASN A 37 -18.87 4.22 -18.74
C ASN A 37 -17.57 3.38 -18.86
N ALA A 38 -16.47 3.82 -18.24
CA ALA A 38 -15.24 3.05 -18.21
C ALA A 38 -15.31 1.87 -17.22
N ASP A 39 -14.58 0.80 -17.54
CA ASP A 39 -14.32 -0.32 -16.62
C ASP A 39 -13.21 0.09 -15.64
N VAL A 40 -13.61 0.81 -14.60
CA VAL A 40 -12.71 1.43 -13.61
C VAL A 40 -11.89 0.40 -12.84
N ASP A 41 -12.46 -0.76 -12.51
CA ASP A 41 -11.76 -1.85 -11.81
C ASP A 41 -10.61 -2.38 -12.65
N LYS A 42 -10.89 -2.69 -13.92
CA LYS A 42 -9.87 -3.21 -14.84
C LYS A 42 -8.77 -2.20 -15.12
N ILE A 43 -9.13 -0.93 -15.27
CA ILE A 43 -8.14 0.15 -15.46
C ILE A 43 -7.27 0.31 -14.22
N ALA A 44 -7.88 0.37 -13.03
CA ALA A 44 -7.17 0.51 -11.77
C ALA A 44 -6.26 -0.68 -11.50
N GLU A 45 -6.74 -1.92 -11.68
CA GLU A 45 -5.91 -3.13 -11.55
C GLU A 45 -4.68 -3.02 -12.45
N LYS A 46 -4.87 -2.76 -13.74
CA LYS A 46 -3.74 -2.70 -14.67
C LYS A 46 -2.74 -1.61 -14.30
N ALA A 47 -3.21 -0.38 -14.07
CA ALA A 47 -2.33 0.76 -13.82
C ALA A 47 -1.60 0.65 -12.48
N ILE A 48 -2.31 0.26 -11.41
CA ILE A 48 -1.74 0.20 -10.07
C ILE A 48 -0.81 -1.01 -9.93
N ARG A 49 -1.13 -2.14 -10.56
CA ARG A 49 -0.25 -3.31 -10.62
C ARG A 49 1.03 -3.04 -11.39
N GLU A 50 0.93 -2.34 -12.53
CA GLU A 50 2.11 -1.90 -13.29
C GLU A 50 2.99 -0.94 -12.46
N PHE A 51 2.38 0.05 -11.78
CA PHE A 51 3.09 0.91 -10.84
C PHE A 51 3.76 0.13 -9.71
N GLY A 52 3.05 -0.85 -9.13
CA GLY A 52 3.59 -1.77 -8.14
C GLY A 52 4.82 -2.51 -8.64
N HIS A 53 4.75 -3.05 -9.85
CA HIS A 53 5.87 -3.74 -10.48
C HIS A 53 7.08 -2.84 -10.69
N MET A 54 6.89 -1.58 -11.14
CA MET A 54 7.98 -0.60 -11.22
C MET A 54 8.66 -0.38 -9.86
N LYS A 55 7.88 -0.34 -8.77
CA LYS A 55 8.40 -0.25 -7.41
C LYS A 55 9.14 -1.51 -6.97
N GLY A 56 8.63 -2.69 -7.35
CA GLY A 56 9.27 -3.98 -7.09
C GLY A 56 10.63 -4.09 -7.76
N VAL A 57 10.74 -3.74 -9.04
CA VAL A 57 12.03 -3.70 -9.76
C VAL A 57 13.03 -2.76 -9.10
N ALA A 58 12.57 -1.61 -8.58
CA ALA A 58 13.42 -0.64 -7.90
C ALA A 58 13.96 -1.12 -6.53
N ILE A 59 13.35 -2.14 -5.90
CA ILE A 59 13.91 -2.79 -4.70
C ILE A 59 15.20 -3.56 -5.05
N GLY A 60 15.33 -4.02 -6.30
CA GLY A 60 16.50 -4.77 -6.76
C GLY A 60 16.34 -6.26 -6.46
N LYS A 61 17.01 -6.76 -5.43
CA LYS A 61 17.08 -8.20 -5.13
C LYS A 61 16.43 -8.52 -3.78
N ALA A 62 15.56 -9.52 -3.77
CA ALA A 62 15.03 -10.16 -2.57
C ALA A 62 14.89 -11.66 -2.86
N ASP A 63 15.62 -12.51 -2.13
CA ASP A 63 15.58 -13.96 -2.32
C ASP A 63 14.66 -14.65 -1.30
N THR A 64 14.34 -13.96 -0.22
CA THR A 64 13.57 -14.48 0.91
C THR A 64 12.40 -13.56 1.29
N ALA A 65 11.44 -14.09 2.04
CA ALA A 65 10.35 -13.29 2.58
C ALA A 65 10.89 -12.18 3.51
N GLU A 66 11.94 -12.49 4.28
CA GLU A 66 12.61 -11.53 5.16
C GLU A 66 13.27 -10.38 4.38
N ASP A 67 13.95 -10.67 3.26
CA ASP A 67 14.59 -9.64 2.42
C ASP A 67 13.56 -8.62 1.92
N PHE A 68 12.45 -9.13 1.38
CA PHE A 68 11.37 -8.29 0.87
C PHE A 68 10.68 -7.50 1.99
N ALA A 69 10.39 -8.14 3.13
CA ALA A 69 9.81 -7.47 4.29
C ALA A 69 10.71 -6.34 4.81
N LYS A 70 12.03 -6.57 4.89
CA LYS A 70 13.01 -5.55 5.27
C LYS A 70 13.04 -4.40 4.27
N ALA A 71 12.93 -4.68 2.97
CA ALA A 71 12.85 -3.64 1.94
C ALA A 71 11.62 -2.74 2.12
N LEU A 72 10.45 -3.32 2.42
CA LEU A 72 9.22 -2.55 2.71
C LEU A 72 9.33 -1.68 3.97
N LEU A 73 10.10 -2.13 4.96
CA LEU A 73 10.36 -1.40 6.20
C LEU A 73 11.36 -0.24 6.03
N THR A 74 11.91 -0.03 4.83
CA THR A 74 12.82 1.09 4.57
C THR A 74 12.07 2.38 4.20
N GLY A 75 12.62 3.51 4.63
CA GLY A 75 12.14 4.84 4.25
C GLY A 75 10.92 5.34 5.03
N HIS A 76 10.40 6.49 4.60
CA HIS A 76 9.38 7.23 5.34
C HIS A 76 7.97 6.62 5.26
N ALA A 77 7.73 5.71 4.31
CA ALA A 77 6.46 5.00 4.21
C ALA A 77 6.17 4.17 5.47
N ARG A 78 7.19 3.54 6.07
CA ARG A 78 7.06 2.78 7.31
C ARG A 78 6.35 3.58 8.40
N GLU A 79 6.84 4.78 8.66
CA GLU A 79 6.28 5.67 9.69
C GLU A 79 4.89 6.20 9.28
N ALA A 80 4.73 6.56 8.00
CA ALA A 80 3.46 7.07 7.48
C ALA A 80 2.31 6.07 7.68
N PHE A 81 2.56 4.78 7.50
CA PHE A 81 1.60 3.69 7.70
C PHE A 81 1.67 3.03 9.09
N ALA A 82 2.53 3.53 9.98
CA ALA A 82 2.78 2.94 11.30
C ALA A 82 3.01 1.41 11.20
N MET A 83 3.93 1.02 10.31
CA MET A 83 4.28 -0.37 10.04
C MET A 83 5.20 -0.95 11.10
N ASN A 84 4.86 -2.13 11.60
CA ASN A 84 5.64 -2.90 12.55
C ASN A 84 5.88 -4.33 12.05
N PRO A 85 7.12 -4.86 12.14
CA PRO A 85 7.36 -6.27 11.89
C PRO A 85 6.80 -7.11 13.03
N VAL A 86 6.02 -8.14 12.69
CA VAL A 86 5.56 -9.17 13.63
C VAL A 86 6.45 -10.41 13.53
N LYS A 87 6.87 -10.75 12.30
CA LYS A 87 7.71 -11.91 11.99
C LYS A 87 8.64 -11.56 10.83
N LEU A 88 9.92 -11.89 10.95
CA LEU A 88 10.94 -11.70 9.92
C LEU A 88 11.74 -13.00 9.80
N GLU A 89 11.34 -13.87 8.88
CA GLU A 89 11.98 -15.16 8.60
C GLU A 89 12.05 -15.41 7.09
N GLU A 90 12.99 -16.27 6.67
CA GLU A 90 13.30 -16.48 5.26
C GLU A 90 12.13 -17.04 4.43
N GLU A 91 11.32 -17.92 5.03
CA GLU A 91 10.21 -18.60 4.34
C GLU A 91 8.89 -17.84 4.44
N GLU A 92 8.66 -17.15 5.57
CA GLU A 92 7.45 -16.36 5.81
C GLU A 92 7.74 -15.18 6.72
N SER A 93 7.34 -13.98 6.29
CA SER A 93 7.45 -12.74 7.08
C SER A 93 6.10 -12.02 7.14
N VAL A 94 5.83 -11.34 8.26
CA VAL A 94 4.55 -10.70 8.55
C VAL A 94 4.80 -9.26 9.01
N LEU A 95 4.14 -8.31 8.35
CA LEU A 95 4.12 -6.89 8.70
C LEU A 95 2.69 -6.47 9.07
N GLN A 96 2.55 -5.64 10.11
CA GLN A 96 1.28 -5.04 10.49
C GLN A 96 1.30 -3.52 10.34
N PHE A 97 0.22 -2.97 9.81
CA PHE A 97 0.02 -1.55 9.52
C PHE A 97 -1.11 -1.08 10.42
N SER A 98 -0.81 -0.22 11.39
CA SER A 98 -1.82 0.27 12.35
C SER A 98 -2.49 1.58 11.91
N TYR A 99 -2.03 2.17 10.80
CA TYR A 99 -2.62 3.39 10.23
C TYR A 99 -2.54 3.39 8.70
N CYS A 100 -3.57 3.89 8.04
CA CYS A 100 -3.57 4.03 6.58
C CYS A 100 -4.16 5.38 6.15
N ALA A 101 -3.29 6.30 5.71
CA ALA A 101 -3.71 7.61 5.22
C ALA A 101 -4.66 7.53 4.00
N LEU A 102 -4.59 6.46 3.20
CA LEU A 102 -5.55 6.24 2.11
C LEU A 102 -6.97 6.03 2.64
N VAL A 103 -7.13 5.08 3.56
CA VAL A 103 -8.42 4.72 4.17
C VAL A 103 -9.01 5.93 4.90
N GLU A 104 -8.18 6.63 5.69
CA GLU A 104 -8.63 7.82 6.41
C GLU A 104 -9.06 8.95 5.47
N ALA A 105 -8.36 9.15 4.36
CA ALA A 105 -8.77 10.14 3.37
C ALA A 105 -10.11 9.81 2.69
N TRP A 106 -10.36 8.54 2.33
CA TRP A 106 -11.64 8.13 1.74
C TRP A 106 -12.79 8.24 2.75
N LYS A 107 -12.58 7.88 4.02
CA LYS A 107 -13.54 8.11 5.10
C LYS A 107 -13.86 9.61 5.27
N LYS A 108 -12.83 10.48 5.25
CA LYS A 108 -13.00 11.95 5.31
C LYS A 108 -13.77 12.51 4.10
N LEU A 109 -13.68 11.87 2.94
CA LEU A 109 -14.46 12.21 1.75
C LEU A 109 -15.93 11.78 1.83
N GLY A 110 -16.31 11.01 2.86
CA GLY A 110 -17.67 10.51 3.06
C GLY A 110 -17.98 9.23 2.29
N CYS A 111 -16.96 8.49 1.85
CA CYS A 111 -17.15 7.16 1.27
C CYS A 111 -17.78 6.20 2.29
N SER A 112 -18.66 5.31 1.82
CA SER A 112 -19.17 4.21 2.64
C SER A 112 -18.07 3.18 2.95
N ASP A 113 -18.30 2.32 3.94
CA ASP A 113 -17.37 1.22 4.27
C ASP A 113 -17.14 0.30 3.05
N GLU A 114 -18.18 0.04 2.27
CA GLU A 114 -18.10 -0.75 1.03
C GLU A 114 -17.23 -0.05 -0.04
N GLU A 115 -17.38 1.27 -0.20
CA GLU A 115 -16.55 2.05 -1.13
C GLU A 115 -15.09 2.09 -0.68
N VAL A 116 -14.84 2.26 0.62
CA VAL A 116 -13.49 2.24 1.20
C VAL A 116 -12.83 0.88 1.02
N ALA A 117 -13.54 -0.22 1.28
CA ALA A 117 -13.06 -1.58 1.04
C ALA A 117 -12.74 -1.81 -0.45
N HIS A 118 -13.61 -1.35 -1.34
CA HIS A 118 -13.41 -1.44 -2.79
C HIS A 118 -12.18 -0.65 -3.26
N LEU A 119 -12.03 0.61 -2.84
CA LEU A 119 -10.85 1.43 -3.16
C LEU A 119 -9.56 0.81 -2.60
N CYS A 120 -9.62 0.24 -1.40
CA CYS A 120 -8.48 -0.45 -0.80
C CYS A 120 -8.11 -1.71 -1.59
N LYS A 121 -9.09 -2.52 -2.03
CA LYS A 121 -8.85 -3.65 -2.94
C LYS A 121 -8.09 -3.21 -4.18
N LEU A 122 -8.52 -2.12 -4.83
CA LEU A 122 -7.84 -1.60 -6.03
C LEU A 122 -6.44 -1.09 -5.72
N ALA A 123 -6.25 -0.38 -4.59
CA ALA A 123 -4.93 0.13 -4.19
C ALA A 123 -3.92 -0.98 -3.89
N ARG A 124 -4.37 -2.12 -3.33
CA ARG A 124 -3.52 -3.29 -3.01
C ARG A 124 -2.94 -4.00 -4.24
N TYR A 125 -3.47 -3.76 -5.44
CA TYR A 125 -2.79 -4.21 -6.66
C TYR A 125 -1.36 -3.64 -6.78
N GLY A 126 -1.06 -2.55 -6.10
CA GLY A 126 0.30 -2.02 -6.01
C GLY A 126 1.23 -2.93 -5.21
N ASP A 127 0.74 -3.50 -4.11
CA ASP A 127 1.49 -4.46 -3.29
C ASP A 127 1.67 -5.79 -4.05
N TYR A 128 0.62 -6.28 -4.70
CA TYR A 128 0.70 -7.48 -5.55
C TYR A 128 1.66 -7.29 -6.73
N GLY A 129 1.57 -6.16 -7.43
CA GLY A 129 2.50 -5.82 -8.50
C GLY A 129 3.95 -5.73 -8.01
N MET A 130 4.17 -5.23 -6.79
CA MET A 130 5.50 -5.13 -6.20
C MET A 130 6.12 -6.50 -5.94
N VAL A 131 5.39 -7.43 -5.33
CA VAL A 131 5.90 -8.80 -5.08
C VAL A 131 6.10 -9.58 -6.38
N GLU A 132 5.33 -9.28 -7.43
CA GLU A 132 5.47 -9.93 -8.75
C GLU A 132 6.79 -9.67 -9.45
N ALA A 133 7.57 -8.68 -9.01
CA ALA A 133 8.96 -8.53 -9.45
C ALA A 133 9.89 -9.66 -8.94
N PHE A 134 9.42 -10.49 -8.01
CA PHE A 134 10.18 -11.58 -7.38
C PHE A 134 9.46 -12.92 -7.63
N GLU A 135 9.98 -13.70 -8.57
CA GLU A 135 9.30 -14.91 -9.05
C GLU A 135 9.03 -15.93 -7.94
N ASN A 136 9.91 -16.01 -6.94
CA ASN A 136 9.86 -16.95 -5.84
C ASN A 136 9.07 -16.46 -4.61
N LEU A 137 8.48 -15.27 -4.64
CA LEU A 137 7.72 -14.70 -3.52
C LEU A 137 6.26 -14.47 -3.87
N GLU A 138 5.40 -14.57 -2.87
CA GLU A 138 3.99 -14.20 -2.90
C GLU A 138 3.62 -13.37 -1.67
N LEU A 139 2.53 -12.63 -1.78
CA LEU A 139 2.04 -11.72 -0.75
C LEU A 139 0.52 -11.80 -0.67
N ASP A 140 -0.01 -11.76 0.54
CA ASP A 140 -1.45 -11.66 0.80
C ASP A 140 -1.74 -10.81 2.05
N PHE A 141 -3.01 -10.48 2.27
CA PHE A 141 -3.49 -9.76 3.44
C PHE A 141 -4.52 -10.58 4.21
N ASN A 142 -4.26 -10.84 5.50
CA ASN A 142 -5.19 -11.57 6.36
C ASN A 142 -6.21 -10.66 7.06
N GLN A 143 -5.85 -9.39 7.25
CA GLN A 143 -6.65 -8.37 7.92
C GLN A 143 -6.50 -7.04 7.17
N LEU A 144 -7.54 -6.22 7.21
CA LEU A 144 -7.59 -4.95 6.49
C LEU A 144 -8.30 -3.86 7.30
N LEU A 145 -7.63 -2.73 7.52
CA LEU A 145 -8.22 -1.53 8.11
C LEU A 145 -9.44 -1.01 7.32
N SER A 146 -9.49 -1.28 6.01
CA SER A 146 -10.62 -0.90 5.16
C SER A 146 -11.87 -1.76 5.37
N GLU A 147 -11.72 -2.94 5.98
CA GLU A 147 -12.81 -3.88 6.26
C GLU A 147 -13.20 -3.87 7.76
N GLY A 148 -12.63 -2.92 8.53
CA GLY A 148 -12.94 -2.74 9.94
C GLY A 148 -12.04 -3.52 10.90
N ASP A 149 -11.02 -4.22 10.41
CA ASP A 149 -10.05 -4.90 11.27
C ASP A 149 -9.16 -3.93 12.05
N ALA A 150 -8.46 -4.45 13.06
CA ALA A 150 -7.58 -3.65 13.91
C ALA A 150 -6.29 -3.17 13.20
N CYS A 151 -5.89 -3.84 12.12
CA CYS A 151 -4.70 -3.51 11.33
C CYS A 151 -4.83 -4.04 9.89
N CYS A 152 -3.93 -3.63 9.01
CA CYS A 152 -3.63 -4.44 7.84
C CYS A 152 -2.54 -5.45 8.21
N GLU A 153 -2.75 -6.74 7.96
CA GLU A 153 -1.73 -7.77 8.18
C GLU A 153 -1.26 -8.32 6.84
N LEU A 154 -0.07 -7.90 6.41
CA LEU A 154 0.56 -8.30 5.18
C LEU A 154 1.48 -9.49 5.45
N VAL A 155 1.26 -10.59 4.74
CA VAL A 155 2.05 -11.81 4.85
C VAL A 155 2.77 -12.08 3.55
N ILE A 156 4.09 -12.23 3.64
CA ILE A 156 4.98 -12.55 2.52
C ILE A 156 5.44 -13.98 2.71
N ARG A 157 5.38 -14.79 1.65
CA ARG A 157 5.81 -16.19 1.66
C ARG A 157 6.70 -16.49 0.47
N LYS A 158 7.62 -17.45 0.63
CA LYS A 158 8.21 -18.14 -0.53
C LYS A 158 7.16 -19.04 -1.18
N LYS A 159 7.11 -18.99 -2.51
CA LYS A 159 6.31 -19.93 -3.31
C LYS A 159 6.89 -21.33 -3.18
N LYS A 160 6.00 -22.32 -3.14
CA LYS A 160 6.35 -23.75 -3.14
C LYS A 160 6.57 -24.28 -4.54
#